data_AF-A0A5C8T1N9-F1
#
_entry.id   AF-A0A5C8T1N9-F1
#
_cell.length_a   1.000
_cell.length_b   1.000
_cell.length_c   1.000
_cell.angle_alpha   90.00
_cell.angle_beta   90.00
_cell.angle_gamma   90.00
#
_symmetry.space_group_name_H-M   'P 1'
#
loop_
_entity.id
_entity.type
_entity.pdbx_description
1 polymer ?
#
loop_
_entity_poly.entity_id
_entity_poly.type
_entity_poly.pdbx_seq_one_letter_code
_entity_poly.pdbx_strand_id
1 'polypeptide(L)'
;GCFGGGGLIAGTCSRLAVSEGGRISVSGPEVIETNKGAEEFDSKDRALVWRTMGGKHRRLTGGADVFCDDTVAAFRQAALDLAGRAPAFDLATLEAEQARLEARIARFGDCRDATEIWARLGVNDPAGVPALSAADFDGLVAGLEGTTHDAR
;
A
#
# COMPACT_ATOMS: atom_id res chain seq x y z
N GLY A 1 3.47 -3.63 -12.41
CA GLY A 1 2.28 -3.79 -11.55
C GLY A 1 2.07 -5.26 -11.25
N CYS A 2 1.42 -5.59 -10.14
CA CYS A 2 1.21 -6.93 -9.63
C CYS A 2 -0.30 -7.16 -9.46
N PHE A 3 -0.90 -7.94 -10.36
CA PHE A 3 -2.34 -8.15 -10.46
C PHE A 3 -2.70 -9.64 -10.46
N GLY A 4 -3.97 -9.96 -10.23
CA GLY A 4 -4.48 -11.34 -10.24
C GLY A 4 -3.77 -12.20 -9.20
N GLY A 5 -3.29 -13.38 -9.64
CA GLY A 5 -2.51 -14.29 -8.79
C GLY A 5 -1.26 -13.64 -8.20
N GLY A 6 -0.60 -12.73 -8.93
CA GLY A 6 0.53 -11.98 -8.40
C GLY A 6 0.16 -11.09 -7.23
N GLY A 7 -1.00 -10.41 -7.30
CA GLY A 7 -1.50 -9.58 -6.21
C GLY A 7 -1.82 -10.39 -4.94
N LEU A 8 -2.31 -11.62 -5.10
CA LEU A 8 -2.52 -12.56 -3.99
C LEU A 8 -1.20 -13.00 -3.37
N ILE A 9 -0.22 -13.37 -4.21
CA ILE A 9 1.12 -13.75 -3.75
C ILE A 9 1.77 -12.60 -2.97
N ALA A 10 1.68 -11.36 -3.46
CA ALA A 10 2.20 -10.19 -2.77
C ALA A 10 1.62 -10.02 -1.34
N GLY A 11 0.34 -10.35 -1.13
CA GLY A 11 -0.29 -10.33 0.20
C GLY A 11 0.30 -11.37 1.18
N THR A 12 0.87 -12.45 0.65
CA THR A 12 1.47 -13.56 1.43
C THR A 12 2.98 -13.42 1.66
N CYS A 13 3.65 -12.46 1.01
CA CYS A 13 5.07 -12.21 1.24
C CYS A 13 5.32 -11.72 2.67
N SER A 14 6.36 -12.23 3.35
CA SER A 14 6.72 -11.75 4.68
C SER A 14 6.98 -10.25 4.72
N ARG A 15 7.61 -9.73 3.65
CA ARG A 15 7.93 -8.31 3.45
C ARG A 15 7.76 -7.93 1.98
N LEU A 16 7.42 -6.67 1.69
CA LEU A 16 7.15 -6.15 0.37
C LEU A 16 7.71 -4.73 0.18
N ALA A 17 8.51 -4.54 -0.87
CA ALA A 17 8.96 -3.22 -1.32
C ALA A 17 8.23 -2.80 -2.61
N VAL A 18 8.00 -1.51 -2.78
CA VAL A 18 7.28 -0.97 -3.95
C VAL A 18 7.83 0.41 -4.34
N SER A 19 7.81 0.74 -5.64
CA SER A 19 8.15 2.09 -6.15
C SER A 19 6.91 2.83 -6.64
N GLU A 20 7.05 4.10 -7.06
CA GLU A 20 5.97 4.95 -7.58
C GLU A 20 5.22 4.29 -8.76
N GLY A 21 5.93 3.61 -9.67
CA GLY A 21 5.31 2.90 -10.80
C GLY A 21 4.57 1.61 -10.39
N GLY A 22 4.78 1.16 -9.15
CA GLY A 22 4.18 -0.03 -8.58
C GLY A 22 2.69 0.13 -8.32
N ARG A 23 1.92 -0.87 -8.77
CA ARG A 23 0.49 -1.02 -8.48
C ARG A 23 0.25 -2.46 -8.05
N ILE A 24 -0.49 -2.67 -6.97
CA ILE A 24 -0.78 -4.00 -6.41
C ILE A 24 -2.28 -4.10 -6.19
N SER A 25 -2.94 -5.11 -6.75
CA SER A 25 -4.37 -5.38 -6.54
C SER A 25 -4.72 -6.81 -6.98
N VAL A 26 -5.88 -7.33 -6.57
CA VAL A 26 -6.39 -8.59 -7.13
C VAL A 26 -6.92 -8.34 -8.54
N SER A 27 -7.79 -7.35 -8.73
CA SER A 27 -8.35 -6.98 -10.03
C SER A 27 -7.62 -5.78 -10.61
N GLY A 28 -7.34 -5.83 -11.92
CA GLY A 28 -6.81 -4.69 -12.67
C GLY A 28 -7.89 -3.64 -12.96
N PRO A 29 -7.52 -2.36 -13.21
CA PRO A 29 -8.45 -1.27 -13.49
C PRO A 29 -9.52 -1.58 -14.55
N GLU A 30 -9.09 -2.04 -15.73
CA GLU A 30 -9.98 -2.35 -16.86
C GLU A 30 -10.94 -3.50 -16.53
N VAL A 31 -10.52 -4.46 -15.70
CA VAL A 31 -11.37 -5.58 -15.25
C VAL A 31 -12.45 -5.07 -14.31
N ILE A 32 -12.12 -4.16 -13.39
CA ILE A 32 -13.11 -3.55 -12.49
C ILE A 32 -14.11 -2.74 -13.32
N GLU A 33 -13.64 -1.85 -14.20
CA GLU A 33 -14.48 -1.04 -15.10
C GLU A 33 -15.42 -1.93 -15.91
N THR A 34 -14.91 -2.98 -16.56
CA THR A 34 -15.71 -3.88 -17.39
C THR A 34 -16.84 -4.56 -16.60
N ASN A 35 -16.60 -4.90 -15.33
CA ASN A 35 -17.56 -5.63 -14.50
C ASN A 35 -18.50 -4.73 -13.69
N LYS A 36 -18.12 -3.46 -13.45
CA LYS A 36 -18.83 -2.54 -12.54
C LYS A 36 -19.30 -1.24 -13.20
N GLY A 37 -18.77 -0.92 -14.38
CA GLY A 37 -19.00 0.32 -15.10
C GLY A 37 -17.94 1.39 -14.79
N ALA A 38 -17.75 2.31 -15.73
CA ALA A 38 -16.81 3.43 -15.59
C ALA A 38 -17.25 4.44 -14.51
N GLU A 39 -18.55 4.49 -14.21
CA GLU A 39 -19.10 5.31 -13.11
C GLU A 39 -18.55 4.87 -11.74
N GLU A 40 -18.29 3.56 -11.57
CA GLU A 40 -17.73 2.99 -10.35
C GLU A 40 -16.20 3.09 -10.32
N PHE A 41 -15.56 2.80 -11.45
CA PHE A 41 -14.11 2.85 -11.56
C PHE A 41 -13.66 3.09 -13.01
N ASP A 42 -13.31 4.34 -13.34
CA ASP A 42 -12.72 4.68 -14.63
C ASP A 42 -11.24 4.26 -14.68
N SER A 43 -10.93 3.25 -15.48
CA SER A 43 -9.57 2.74 -15.65
C SER A 43 -8.61 3.74 -16.31
N LYS A 44 -9.15 4.76 -16.98
CA LYS A 44 -8.38 5.85 -17.61
C LYS A 44 -8.08 6.98 -16.65
N ASP A 45 -8.80 7.09 -15.52
CA ASP A 45 -8.44 7.98 -14.43
C ASP A 45 -7.20 7.43 -13.70
N ARG A 46 -6.03 7.86 -14.19
CA ARG A 46 -4.74 7.48 -13.60
C ARG A 46 -4.62 7.91 -12.14
N ALA A 47 -5.23 9.03 -11.75
CA ALA A 47 -5.15 9.50 -10.38
C ALA A 47 -5.94 8.55 -9.46
N LEU A 48 -7.17 8.20 -9.83
CA LEU A 48 -7.97 7.20 -9.11
C LEU A 48 -7.27 5.84 -9.03
N VAL A 49 -6.68 5.38 -10.13
CA VAL A 49 -5.90 4.13 -10.16
C VAL A 49 -4.76 4.19 -9.14
N TRP A 50 -3.96 5.25 -9.12
CA TRP A 50 -2.83 5.33 -8.17
C TRP A 50 -3.28 5.51 -6.72
N ARG A 51 -4.34 6.28 -6.48
CA ARG A 51 -4.92 6.43 -5.13
C ARG A 51 -5.45 5.10 -4.60
N THR A 52 -5.99 4.23 -5.45
CA THR A 52 -6.59 2.95 -5.03
C THR A 52 -5.57 1.82 -4.88
N MET A 53 -4.60 1.71 -5.78
CA MET A 53 -3.72 0.53 -5.87
C MET A 53 -2.22 0.85 -5.97
N GLY A 54 -1.83 2.13 -5.98
CA GLY A 54 -0.45 2.58 -6.12
C GLY A 54 0.42 2.35 -4.88
N GLY A 55 1.74 2.40 -5.07
CA GLY A 55 2.74 2.13 -4.03
C GLY A 55 2.59 2.99 -2.77
N LYS A 56 2.36 4.30 -2.90
CA LYS A 56 2.16 5.20 -1.75
C LYS A 56 0.94 4.82 -0.92
N HIS A 57 -0.18 4.48 -1.56
CA HIS A 57 -1.36 3.99 -0.85
C HIS A 57 -1.07 2.67 -0.12
N ARG A 58 -0.37 1.73 -0.78
CA ARG A 58 0.05 0.47 -0.16
C ARG A 58 0.98 0.71 1.03
N ARG A 59 1.92 1.66 0.95
CA ARG A 59 2.81 1.99 2.07
C ARG A 59 2.08 2.63 3.24
N LEU A 60 1.16 3.56 2.98
CA LEU A 60 0.38 4.26 4.02
C LEU A 60 -0.62 3.34 4.74
N THR A 61 -1.17 2.34 4.05
CA THR A 61 -2.17 1.41 4.61
C THR A 61 -1.58 0.11 5.15
N GLY A 62 -0.24 0.01 5.20
CA GLY A 62 0.46 -1.20 5.67
C GLY A 62 0.27 -2.42 4.75
N GLY A 63 0.12 -2.19 3.44
CA GLY A 63 0.14 -3.20 2.39
C GLY A 63 1.48 -3.29 1.64
N ALA A 64 2.45 -2.44 1.98
CA ALA A 64 3.86 -2.53 1.61
C ALA A 64 4.72 -1.99 2.76
N ASP A 65 5.89 -2.57 2.98
CA ASP A 65 6.80 -2.24 4.08
C ASP A 65 7.72 -1.06 3.74
N VAL A 66 8.18 -1.01 2.48
CA VAL A 66 9.11 0.02 2.00
C VAL A 66 8.57 0.61 0.70
N PHE A 67 8.58 1.94 0.63
CA PHE A 67 8.47 2.67 -0.62
C PHE A 67 9.88 3.13 -1.01
N CYS A 68 10.30 2.90 -2.26
CA CYS A 68 11.65 3.26 -2.69
C CYS A 68 11.67 3.83 -4.11
N ASP A 69 12.80 4.44 -4.47
CA ASP A 69 13.03 4.88 -5.84
C ASP A 69 12.99 3.72 -6.83
N ASP A 70 12.60 4.02 -8.07
CA ASP A 70 12.52 3.04 -9.16
C ASP A 70 13.91 2.76 -9.78
N THR A 71 14.85 2.33 -8.93
CA THR A 71 16.22 2.00 -9.34
C THR A 71 16.64 0.65 -8.77
N VAL A 72 17.51 -0.06 -9.51
CA VAL A 72 18.06 -1.35 -9.07
C VAL A 72 18.77 -1.22 -7.72
N ALA A 73 19.51 -0.12 -7.50
CA ALA A 73 20.23 0.13 -6.26
C ALA A 73 19.27 0.29 -5.07
N ALA A 74 18.19 1.07 -5.23
CA ALA A 74 17.20 1.27 -4.19
C ALA A 74 16.46 -0.03 -3.83
N PHE A 75 16.00 -0.80 -4.83
CA PHE A 75 15.37 -2.09 -4.58
C PHE A 75 16.32 -3.11 -3.95
N ARG A 76 17.61 -3.11 -4.35
CA ARG A 76 18.62 -3.96 -3.71
C ARG A 76 18.76 -3.61 -2.23
N GLN A 77 18.83 -2.33 -1.89
CA GLN A 77 18.93 -1.89 -0.51
C GLN A 77 17.68 -2.28 0.30
N ALA A 78 16.49 -1.99 -0.23
CA ALA A 78 15.23 -2.38 0.40
C ALA A 78 15.14 -3.89 0.64
N ALA A 79 15.56 -4.71 -0.32
CA ALA A 79 15.58 -6.16 -0.17
C ALA A 79 16.52 -6.63 0.95
N LEU A 80 17.72 -6.04 1.05
CA LEU A 80 18.66 -6.34 2.13
C LEU A 80 18.10 -5.96 3.51
N ASP A 81 17.47 -4.78 3.61
CA ASP A 81 16.90 -4.29 4.86
C ASP A 81 15.72 -5.14 5.34
N LEU A 82 14.91 -5.64 4.39
CA LEU A 82 13.72 -6.44 4.68
C LEU A 82 14.03 -7.93 4.91
N ALA A 83 15.02 -8.50 4.23
CA ALA A 83 15.33 -9.93 4.33
C ALA A 83 15.69 -10.37 5.75
N GLY A 84 16.33 -9.49 6.53
CA GLY A 84 16.69 -9.76 7.93
C GLY A 84 15.56 -9.57 8.95
N ARG A 85 14.36 -9.17 8.51
CA ARG A 85 13.23 -8.77 9.37
C ARG A 85 11.98 -9.62 9.15
N ALA A 86 12.10 -10.77 8.49
CA ALA A 86 10.95 -11.66 8.32
C ALA A 86 10.53 -12.24 9.68
N PRO A 87 9.25 -12.18 10.07
CA PRO A 87 8.78 -12.80 11.31
C PRO A 87 8.80 -14.32 11.23
N ALA A 88 8.62 -14.95 12.38
CA ALA A 88 8.25 -16.35 12.43
C ALA A 88 6.89 -16.56 11.73
N PHE A 89 6.71 -17.72 11.10
CA PHE A 89 5.41 -18.10 10.54
C PHE A 89 4.71 -19.04 11.53
N ASP A 90 4.10 -18.44 12.56
CA ASP A 90 3.41 -19.14 13.65
C ASP A 90 2.01 -18.57 13.91
N LEU A 91 1.29 -19.20 14.85
CA LEU A 91 -0.08 -18.81 15.18
C LEU A 91 -0.17 -17.37 15.69
N ALA A 92 0.76 -16.95 16.55
CA ALA A 92 0.77 -15.61 17.13
C ALA A 92 0.90 -14.53 16.03
N THR A 93 1.75 -14.78 15.04
CA THR A 93 1.92 -13.89 13.87
C THR A 93 0.65 -13.81 13.05
N LEU A 94 -0.03 -14.94 12.82
CA LEU A 94 -1.29 -14.98 12.06
C LEU A 94 -2.42 -14.25 12.81
N GLU A 95 -2.54 -14.43 14.12
CA GLU A 95 -3.53 -13.74 14.97
C GLU A 95 -3.28 -12.23 14.99
N ALA A 96 -2.02 -11.80 15.09
CA ALA A 96 -1.65 -10.38 15.03
C ALA A 96 -1.99 -9.76 13.66
N GLU A 97 -1.69 -10.46 12.56
CA GLU A 97 -2.06 -10.01 11.21
C GLU A 97 -3.59 -9.93 11.04
N GLN A 98 -4.35 -10.89 11.54
CA GLN A 98 -5.81 -10.84 11.50
C GLN A 98 -6.34 -9.61 12.26
N ALA A 99 -5.90 -9.41 13.51
CA ALA A 99 -6.33 -8.27 14.32
C ALA A 99 -5.99 -6.93 13.64
N ARG A 100 -4.82 -6.84 13.00
CA ARG A 100 -4.42 -5.65 12.22
C ARG A 100 -5.35 -5.40 11.04
N LEU A 101 -5.72 -6.44 10.28
CA LEU A 101 -6.62 -6.32 9.13
C LEU A 101 -8.04 -5.93 9.57
N GLU A 102 -8.55 -6.49 10.66
CA GLU A 102 -9.83 -6.14 11.26
C GLU A 102 -9.84 -4.68 11.73
N ALA A 103 -8.80 -4.24 12.45
CA ALA A 103 -8.65 -2.85 12.88
C ALA A 103 -8.59 -1.89 11.68
N ARG A 104 -7.94 -2.29 10.57
CA ARG A 104 -7.89 -1.49 9.34
C ARG A 104 -9.27 -1.33 8.71
N ILE A 105 -10.09 -2.38 8.68
CA ILE A 105 -11.47 -2.32 8.19
C ILE A 105 -12.30 -1.42 9.12
N ALA A 106 -12.21 -1.58 10.44
CA ALA A 106 -12.93 -0.75 11.39
C ALA A 106 -12.54 0.73 11.28
N ARG A 107 -11.26 1.02 11.05
CA ARG A 107 -10.74 2.40 10.94
C ARG A 107 -11.08 3.08 9.63
N PHE A 108 -11.19 2.36 8.51
CA PHE A 108 -11.27 2.96 7.16
C PHE A 108 -12.43 2.46 6.29
N GLY A 109 -13.25 1.52 6.76
CA GLY A 109 -14.26 0.84 5.94
C GLY A 109 -15.40 1.72 5.44
N ASP A 110 -15.58 2.91 6.02
CA ASP A 110 -16.51 3.96 5.61
C ASP A 110 -15.88 5.01 4.67
N CYS A 111 -14.55 4.98 4.47
CA CYS A 111 -13.87 5.89 3.54
C CYS A 111 -14.17 5.50 2.08
N ARG A 112 -14.35 6.50 1.23
CA ARG A 112 -14.66 6.31 -0.21
C ARG A 112 -13.46 6.51 -1.13
N ASP A 113 -12.47 7.27 -0.69
CA ASP A 113 -11.25 7.54 -1.45
C ASP A 113 -10.02 7.50 -0.53
N ALA A 114 -8.85 7.27 -1.12
CA ALA A 114 -7.60 7.21 -0.38
C ALA A 114 -7.26 8.51 0.35
N THR A 115 -7.67 9.68 -0.17
CA THR A 115 -7.46 10.97 0.49
C THR A 115 -8.14 11.04 1.87
N GLU A 116 -9.33 10.45 2.02
CA GLU A 116 -10.02 10.35 3.32
C GLU A 116 -9.27 9.43 4.29
N ILE A 117 -8.75 8.30 3.78
CA ILE A 117 -7.91 7.36 4.54
C ILE A 117 -6.65 8.06 5.03
N TRP A 118 -5.96 8.79 4.15
CA TRP A 118 -4.71 9.49 4.45
C TRP A 118 -4.95 10.63 5.45
N ALA A 119 -6.03 11.39 5.32
CA ALA A 119 -6.43 12.39 6.32
C ALA A 119 -6.61 11.73 7.70
N ARG A 120 -7.31 10.59 7.75
CA ARG A 120 -7.56 9.84 8.99
C ARG A 120 -6.30 9.15 9.54
N LEU A 121 -5.27 8.97 8.72
CA LEU A 121 -3.92 8.58 9.14
C LEU A 121 -3.12 9.74 9.76
N GLY A 122 -3.59 10.98 9.64
CA GLY A 122 -2.90 12.18 10.14
C GLY A 122 -2.10 12.93 9.07
N VAL A 123 -2.29 12.61 7.79
CA VAL A 123 -1.67 13.38 6.71
C VAL A 123 -2.35 14.75 6.60
N ASN A 124 -1.56 15.82 6.78
CA ASN A 124 -2.06 17.20 6.75
C ASN A 124 -2.57 17.65 5.37
N ASP A 125 -1.90 17.24 4.29
CA ASP A 125 -2.32 17.48 2.90
C ASP A 125 -2.44 16.15 2.12
N PRO A 126 -3.59 15.45 2.24
CA PRO A 126 -3.82 14.20 1.52
C PRO A 126 -3.76 14.36 -0.01
N ALA A 127 -4.23 15.49 -0.53
CA ALA A 127 -4.29 15.73 -1.97
C ALA A 127 -2.89 15.91 -2.58
N GLY A 128 -1.93 16.40 -1.81
CA GLY A 128 -0.53 16.56 -2.21
C GLY A 128 0.30 15.27 -2.24
N VAL A 129 -0.14 14.20 -1.54
CA VAL A 129 0.61 12.93 -1.43
C VAL A 129 1.06 12.35 -2.79
N PRO A 130 0.21 12.30 -3.84
CA PRO A 130 0.63 11.78 -5.14
C PRO A 130 1.83 12.52 -5.75
N ALA A 131 1.99 13.82 -5.47
CA ALA A 131 3.05 14.65 -6.05
C ALA A 131 4.39 14.56 -5.31
N LEU A 132 4.42 13.95 -4.12
CA LEU A 132 5.65 13.86 -3.31
C LEU A 132 6.74 13.05 -4.00
N SER A 133 8.00 13.47 -3.85
CA SER A 133 9.15 12.63 -4.18
C SER A 133 9.22 11.42 -3.22
N ALA A 134 10.03 10.41 -3.54
CA ALA A 134 10.21 9.28 -2.62
C ALA A 134 10.77 9.74 -1.26
N ALA A 135 11.75 10.66 -1.27
CA ALA A 135 12.34 11.20 -0.05
C ALA A 135 11.32 12.00 0.79
N ASP A 136 10.51 12.86 0.17
CA ASP A 136 9.50 13.64 0.90
C ASP A 136 8.38 12.73 1.42
N PHE A 137 8.02 11.70 0.65
CA PHE A 137 7.04 10.70 1.06
C PHE A 137 7.55 9.87 2.24
N ASP A 138 8.81 9.45 2.23
CA ASP A 138 9.44 8.74 3.35
C ASP A 138 9.47 9.61 4.62
N GLY A 139 9.80 10.90 4.48
CA GLY A 139 9.73 11.88 5.58
C GLY A 139 8.32 12.03 6.14
N LEU A 140 7.31 12.09 5.26
CA LEU A 140 5.90 12.10 5.66
C LEU A 140 5.52 10.85 6.44
N VAL A 141 5.88 9.66 5.93
CA VAL A 141 5.53 8.39 6.58
C VAL A 141 6.21 8.26 7.95
N ALA A 142 7.46 8.71 8.08
CA ALA A 142 8.20 8.71 9.35
C ALA A 142 7.57 9.63 10.41
N GLY A 143 6.88 10.69 9.98
CA GLY A 143 6.18 11.62 10.88
C GLY A 143 4.78 11.18 11.29
N LEU A 144 4.22 10.11 10.71
CA LEU A 144 2.90 9.59 11.08
C LEU A 144 3.02 8.60 12.24
N GLU A 145 2.32 8.87 13.34
CA GLU A 145 2.24 7.93 14.45
C GLU A 145 1.47 6.66 14.04
N GLY A 146 2.07 5.49 14.26
CA GLY A 146 1.40 4.19 14.05
C GLY A 146 1.42 3.65 12.62
N THR A 147 2.20 4.20 11.69
CA THR A 147 2.38 3.64 10.33
C THR A 147 3.45 2.55 10.24
N THR A 148 4.15 2.24 11.33
CA THR A 148 4.79 0.94 11.53
C THR A 148 3.67 -0.07 11.81
N HIS A 149 2.88 -0.38 10.78
CA HIS A 149 1.88 -1.45 10.78
C HIS A 149 2.57 -2.82 10.75
N ASP A 150 3.58 -3.00 11.57
CA ASP A 150 4.35 -4.23 11.67
C ASP A 150 3.58 -5.18 12.59
N ALA A 151 2.62 -5.91 12.01
CA ALA A 151 2.15 -7.15 12.62
C ALA A 151 2.87 -8.38 12.03
N ARG A 152 3.99 -8.15 11.32
CA ARG A 152 4.90 -9.16 10.78
C ARG A 152 6.29 -8.98 11.38
#